data_AF-A0AAU1L533-F1
#
_entry.id   AF-A0AAU1L533-F1
#
_cell.length_a   1.000
_cell.length_b   1.000
_cell.length_c   1.000
_cell.angle_alpha   90.00
_cell.angle_beta   90.00
_cell.angle_gamma   90.00
#
_symmetry.space_group_name_H-M   'P 1'
#
loop_
_entity.id
_entity.type
_entity.pdbx_description
1 polymer ?
#
loop_
_entity_poly.entity_id
_entity_poly.type
_entity_poly.pdbx_seq_one_letter_code
_entity_poly.pdbx_strand_id
1 'polypeptide(L)'
;MIEFLALAAAAVGVGWLVRRRHRQRVAAGSPDGIPCMARHPAGAGRWRMGRVFPGPGGARWVPRRGEPVPLPGGRATGVRAPSVKEGMSINPGSRIVACTYGTGGDGGTGEGGGSIEIAVMPLDLQELLEAVPQAETDAP
;
A
#
# COMPACT_ATOMS: atom_id res chain seq x y z
N MET A 1 4.25 -22.33 -32.71
CA MET A 1 4.78 -20.96 -32.99
C MET A 1 3.69 -19.91 -32.84
N ILE A 2 2.54 -20.07 -33.51
CA ILE A 2 1.40 -19.13 -33.42
C ILE A 2 0.84 -18.98 -32.00
N GLU A 3 0.72 -20.06 -31.21
CA GLU A 3 0.24 -19.98 -29.81
C GLU A 3 1.14 -19.12 -28.91
N PHE A 4 2.46 -19.25 -29.04
CA PHE A 4 3.41 -18.45 -28.27
C PHE A 4 3.34 -16.96 -28.66
N LEU A 5 3.12 -16.67 -29.94
CA LEU A 5 2.91 -15.30 -30.43
C LEU A 5 1.59 -14.71 -29.91
N ALA A 6 0.52 -15.51 -29.88
CA ALA A 6 -0.77 -15.10 -29.34
C ALA A 6 -0.69 -14.82 -27.84
N LEU A 7 -0.01 -15.67 -27.06
CA LEU A 7 0.20 -15.47 -25.63
C LEU A 7 1.04 -14.22 -25.34
N ALA A 8 2.11 -14.00 -26.10
CA ALA A 8 2.94 -12.79 -25.97
C ALA A 8 2.13 -11.52 -26.30
N ALA A 9 1.35 -11.53 -27.38
CA ALA A 9 0.49 -10.41 -27.75
C ALA A 9 -0.56 -10.10 -26.68
N ALA A 10 -1.17 -11.13 -26.09
CA ALA A 10 -2.11 -10.97 -24.98
C ALA A 10 -1.45 -10.36 -23.74
N ALA A 11 -0.26 -10.83 -23.34
CA ALA A 11 0.49 -10.29 -22.21
C ALA A 11 0.86 -8.81 -22.41
N VAL A 12 1.33 -8.45 -23.62
CA VAL A 12 1.62 -7.06 -24.00
C VAL A 12 0.35 -6.20 -23.96
N GLY A 13 -0.76 -6.70 -24.51
CA GLY A 13 -2.04 -6.00 -24.52
C GLY A 13 -2.59 -5.73 -23.11
N VAL A 14 -2.54 -6.73 -22.23
CA VAL A 14 -2.94 -6.59 -20.82
C VAL A 14 -2.04 -5.58 -20.10
N GLY A 15 -0.72 -5.69 -20.26
CA GLY A 15 0.24 -4.74 -19.67
C GLY A 15 0.01 -3.31 -20.15
N TRP A 16 -0.27 -3.12 -21.45
CA TRP A 16 -0.60 -1.81 -22.01
C TRP A 16 -1.90 -1.24 -21.45
N LEU A 17 -2.95 -2.05 -21.31
CA LEU A 17 -4.24 -1.61 -20.78
C LEU A 17 -4.12 -1.18 -19.31
N VAL A 18 -3.37 -1.95 -18.51
CA VAL A 18 -3.09 -1.63 -17.10
C VAL A 18 -2.31 -0.31 -17.00
N ARG A 19 -1.26 -0.14 -17.81
CA ARG A 19 -0.47 1.11 -17.86
C ARG A 19 -1.30 2.30 -18.31
N ARG A 20 -2.20 2.11 -19.30
CA ARG A 20 -3.12 3.14 -19.78
C ARG A 20 -4.09 3.57 -18.69
N ARG A 21 -4.70 2.62 -17.98
CA ARG A 21 -5.62 2.90 -16.88
C ARG A 21 -4.93 3.61 -15.73
N HIS A 22 -3.69 3.23 -15.41
CA HIS A 22 -2.87 3.93 -14.44
C HIS A 22 -2.57 5.36 -14.87
N ARG A 23 -2.12 5.57 -16.11
CA ARG A 23 -1.89 6.92 -16.67
C ARG A 23 -3.16 7.78 -16.66
N GLN A 24 -4.32 7.19 -16.92
CA GLN A 24 -5.60 7.90 -16.84
C GLN A 24 -5.94 8.32 -15.42
N ARG A 25 -5.64 7.49 -14.40
CA ARG A 25 -5.82 7.85 -12.99
C ARG A 25 -4.90 8.99 -12.57
N VAL A 26 -3.63 8.91 -12.96
CA VAL A 26 -2.63 9.97 -12.69
C VAL A 26 -3.01 11.27 -13.40
N ALA A 27 -3.40 11.20 -14.69
CA ALA A 27 -3.80 12.36 -15.48
C ALA A 27 -5.12 12.99 -15.02
N ALA A 28 -6.02 12.22 -14.41
CA ALA A 28 -7.22 12.74 -13.76
C ALA A 28 -6.92 13.48 -12.45
N GLY A 29 -5.64 13.58 -12.05
CA GLY A 29 -5.20 14.31 -10.85
C GLY A 29 -5.91 13.82 -9.60
N SER A 30 -5.93 12.50 -9.39
CA SER A 30 -6.86 11.85 -8.45
C SER A 30 -6.78 12.47 -7.04
N PRO A 31 -7.83 13.19 -6.58
CA PRO A 31 -7.93 13.72 -5.22
C PRO A 31 -8.16 12.64 -4.15
N ASP A 32 -7.96 11.37 -4.52
CA ASP A 32 -8.78 10.26 -4.03
C ASP A 32 -7.98 9.31 -3.12
N GLY A 33 -6.72 9.62 -2.80
CA GLY A 33 -5.84 8.78 -1.99
C GLY A 33 -5.46 7.45 -2.66
N ILE A 34 -4.39 6.84 -2.17
CA ILE A 34 -3.77 5.63 -2.72
C ILE A 34 -4.69 4.43 -2.43
N PRO A 35 -5.31 3.81 -3.44
CA PRO A 35 -6.24 2.71 -3.23
C PRO A 35 -5.49 1.48 -2.73
N CYS A 36 -5.95 0.93 -1.60
CA CYS A 36 -5.29 -0.20 -0.98
C CYS A 36 -6.28 -1.04 -0.17
N MET A 37 -5.78 -2.13 0.36
CA MET A 37 -6.40 -2.77 1.51
C MET A 37 -5.43 -2.75 2.67
N ALA A 38 -5.94 -2.62 3.89
CA ALA A 38 -5.10 -2.71 5.06
C ALA A 38 -5.71 -3.65 6.10
N ARG A 39 -4.84 -4.22 6.93
CA ARG A 39 -5.25 -4.84 8.19
C ARG A 39 -4.52 -4.18 9.34
N HIS A 40 -5.29 -3.89 10.37
CA HIS A 40 -4.85 -3.21 11.57
C HIS A 40 -5.42 -3.96 12.79
N PRO A 41 -4.58 -4.31 13.79
CA PRO A 41 -3.12 -4.25 13.76
C PRO A 41 -2.52 -5.25 12.75
N ALA A 42 -1.24 -5.08 12.40
CA ALA A 42 -0.53 -6.00 11.50
C ALA A 42 -0.62 -7.46 11.99
N GLY A 43 -0.73 -8.41 11.07
CA GLY A 43 -0.81 -9.86 11.36
C GLY A 43 -2.13 -10.35 11.97
N ALA A 44 -2.88 -9.52 12.70
CA ALA A 44 -4.08 -9.95 13.44
C ALA A 44 -5.41 -9.39 12.92
N GLY A 45 -5.39 -8.33 12.09
CA GLY A 45 -6.61 -7.74 11.53
C GLY A 45 -7.17 -8.44 10.29
N ARG A 46 -8.47 -8.24 10.04
CA ARG A 46 -9.09 -8.54 8.73
C ARG A 46 -8.64 -7.51 7.69
N TRP A 47 -8.35 -7.98 6.48
CA TRP A 47 -8.16 -7.08 5.33
C TRP A 47 -9.43 -6.27 5.06
N ARG A 48 -9.27 -4.95 5.02
CA ARG A 48 -10.33 -3.98 4.78
C ARG A 48 -9.91 -3.06 3.65
N MET A 49 -10.83 -2.83 2.72
CA MET A 49 -10.62 -1.90 1.62
C MET A 49 -10.63 -0.46 2.14
N GLY A 50 -9.70 0.36 1.65
CA GLY A 50 -9.59 1.77 2.01
C GLY A 50 -8.63 2.52 1.09
N ARG A 51 -8.24 3.70 1.53
CA ARG A 51 -7.28 4.56 0.82
C ARG A 51 -6.29 5.15 1.81
N VAL A 52 -5.03 5.26 1.42
CA VAL A 52 -4.03 6.04 2.17
C VAL A 52 -4.03 7.46 1.65
N PHE A 53 -4.08 8.42 2.57
CA PHE A 53 -3.96 9.84 2.28
C PHE A 53 -2.68 10.37 2.92
N PRO A 54 -1.70 10.86 2.13
CA PRO A 54 -0.60 11.64 2.68
C PRO A 54 -1.13 12.97 3.22
N GLY A 55 -0.45 13.54 4.20
CA GLY A 55 -0.84 14.82 4.80
C GLY A 55 0.25 15.40 5.71
N PRO A 56 0.13 16.69 6.08
CA PRO A 56 1.14 17.40 6.88
C PRO A 56 1.33 16.82 8.29
N GLY A 57 0.34 16.10 8.83
CA GLY A 57 0.43 15.37 10.11
C GLY A 57 0.89 13.92 9.98
N GLY A 58 1.40 13.51 8.81
CA GLY A 58 1.66 12.12 8.47
C GLY A 58 0.54 11.48 7.66
N ALA A 59 0.80 10.28 7.15
CA ALA A 59 -0.19 9.52 6.40
C ALA A 59 -1.35 9.09 7.31
N ARG A 60 -2.52 8.85 6.71
CA ARG A 60 -3.64 8.17 7.36
C ARG A 60 -4.26 7.16 6.41
N TRP A 61 -4.68 6.02 6.96
CA TRP A 61 -5.48 5.07 6.20
C TRP A 61 -6.97 5.25 6.54
N VAL A 62 -7.80 5.44 5.53
CA VAL A 62 -9.24 5.60 5.67
C VAL A 62 -9.93 4.37 5.08
N PRO A 63 -10.54 3.50 5.90
CA PRO A 63 -11.31 2.36 5.39
C PRO A 63 -12.59 2.85 4.72
N ARG A 64 -13.15 2.06 3.78
CA ARG A 64 -14.45 2.35 3.17
C ARG A 64 -15.60 2.38 4.20
N ARG A 65 -15.44 1.65 5.30
CA ARG A 65 -16.39 1.60 6.43
C ARG A 65 -15.59 1.54 7.73
N GLY A 66 -15.97 2.32 8.73
CA GLY A 66 -15.34 2.40 10.06
C GLY A 66 -14.35 3.55 10.20
N GLU A 67 -13.68 3.61 11.34
CA GLU A 67 -12.83 4.76 11.70
C GLU A 67 -11.51 4.82 10.90
N PRO A 68 -11.07 6.03 10.50
CA PRO A 68 -9.72 6.26 10.00
C PRO A 68 -8.64 5.88 11.01
N VAL A 69 -7.53 5.34 10.51
CA VAL A 69 -6.34 5.05 11.31
C VAL A 69 -5.26 6.08 10.96
N PRO A 70 -4.93 7.02 11.87
CA PRO A 70 -3.80 7.91 11.69
C PRO A 70 -2.50 7.12 11.78
N LEU A 71 -1.52 7.45 10.93
CA LEU A 71 -0.19 6.83 10.90
C LEU A 71 0.89 7.90 11.18
N PRO A 72 0.88 8.55 12.36
CA PRO A 72 1.84 9.61 12.67
C PRO A 72 3.26 9.03 12.68
N GLY A 73 4.15 9.67 11.92
CA GLY A 73 5.51 9.18 11.74
C GLY A 73 5.58 7.78 11.12
N GLY A 74 4.58 7.37 10.34
CA GLY A 74 4.52 6.05 9.72
C GLY A 74 5.81 5.71 8.95
N ARG A 75 6.36 4.53 9.22
CA ARG A 75 7.55 3.99 8.55
C ARG A 75 7.28 2.60 8.02
N ALA A 76 7.61 2.38 6.75
CA ALA A 76 7.63 1.05 6.16
C ALA A 76 8.81 0.27 6.74
N THR A 77 8.53 -0.91 7.29
CA THR A 77 9.53 -1.82 7.87
C THR A 77 9.84 -3.00 6.96
N GLY A 78 9.09 -3.16 5.87
CA GLY A 78 9.36 -4.17 4.86
C GLY A 78 8.30 -4.24 3.77
N VAL A 79 8.68 -4.81 2.62
CA VAL A 79 7.80 -5.00 1.46
C VAL A 79 7.88 -6.44 0.98
N ARG A 80 6.76 -7.15 0.96
CA ARG A 80 6.70 -8.57 0.56
C ARG A 80 5.55 -8.88 -0.39
N ALA A 81 5.62 -10.04 -1.04
CA ALA A 81 4.48 -10.60 -1.75
C ALA A 81 3.45 -11.17 -0.75
N PRO A 82 2.17 -11.26 -1.13
CA PRO A 82 1.16 -11.97 -0.37
C PRO A 82 1.50 -13.45 -0.27
N SER A 83 1.21 -14.06 0.89
CA SER A 83 1.12 -15.53 0.97
C SER A 83 -0.08 -16.04 0.18
N VAL A 84 -0.14 -17.34 -0.08
CA VAL A 84 -1.28 -17.99 -0.76
C VAL A 84 -2.60 -17.67 -0.04
N LYS A 85 -2.62 -17.78 1.29
CA LYS A 85 -3.81 -17.48 2.12
C LYS A 85 -4.21 -16.01 2.01
N GLU A 86 -3.24 -15.10 2.01
CA GLU A 86 -3.51 -13.66 1.84
C GLU A 86 -4.03 -13.35 0.44
N GLY A 87 -3.47 -13.97 -0.61
CA GLY A 87 -3.91 -13.82 -1.99
C GLY A 87 -5.35 -14.28 -2.27
N MET A 88 -5.97 -15.05 -1.37
CA MET A 88 -7.42 -15.33 -1.42
C MET A 88 -8.27 -14.18 -0.88
N SER A 89 -7.70 -13.36 0.01
CA SER A 89 -8.39 -12.23 0.65
C SER A 89 -8.11 -10.90 -0.03
N ILE A 90 -6.95 -10.77 -0.69
CA ILE A 90 -6.43 -9.57 -1.32
C ILE A 90 -6.04 -9.86 -2.77
N ASN A 91 -5.74 -8.83 -3.57
CA ASN A 91 -5.25 -9.08 -4.93
C ASN A 91 -3.89 -9.82 -4.89
N PRO A 92 -3.74 -11.03 -5.48
CA PRO A 92 -2.48 -11.77 -5.45
C PRO A 92 -1.29 -11.03 -6.05
N GLY A 93 -1.53 -10.11 -6.99
CA GLY A 93 -0.50 -9.27 -7.61
C GLY A 93 -0.09 -8.06 -6.78
N SER A 94 -0.68 -7.85 -5.61
CA SER A 94 -0.32 -6.74 -4.72
C SER A 94 1.04 -6.93 -4.06
N ARG A 95 1.56 -5.87 -3.44
CA ARG A 95 2.67 -5.89 -2.49
C ARG A 95 2.14 -5.48 -1.13
N ILE A 96 2.53 -6.23 -0.10
CA ILE A 96 2.21 -5.92 1.29
C ILE A 96 3.38 -5.13 1.87
N VAL A 97 3.09 -3.90 2.29
CA VAL A 97 3.99 -3.04 3.05
C VAL A 97 3.64 -3.19 4.52
N ALA A 98 4.58 -3.65 5.34
CA ALA A 98 4.46 -3.59 6.79
C ALA A 98 4.87 -2.20 7.25
N CYS A 99 4.07 -1.57 8.12
CA CYS A 99 4.34 -0.24 8.64
C CYS A 99 4.21 -0.21 10.16
N THR A 100 5.07 0.58 10.79
CA THR A 100 4.97 0.98 12.20
C THR A 100 4.72 2.49 12.27
N TYR A 101 4.08 2.97 13.31
CA TYR A 101 3.78 4.39 13.50
C TYR A 101 3.65 4.71 14.99
N GLY A 102 3.90 5.95 15.40
CA GLY A 102 3.87 6.36 16.81
C GLY A 102 2.45 6.51 17.39
N THR A 103 2.35 6.75 18.70
CA THR A 103 1.16 7.38 19.28
C THR A 103 1.31 8.88 19.03
N GLY A 104 0.34 9.54 18.39
CA GLY A 104 0.49 10.95 18.00
C GLY A 104 0.82 11.86 19.19
N GLY A 105 1.94 12.59 19.10
CA GLY A 105 2.40 13.56 20.10
C GLY A 105 3.77 14.13 19.72
N ASP A 106 3.85 15.45 19.79
CA ASP A 106 4.95 16.32 19.38
C ASP A 106 6.31 15.86 19.93
N GLY A 107 7.20 15.35 19.08
CA GLY A 107 8.64 15.22 19.38
C GLY A 107 9.05 14.21 20.46
N GLY A 108 8.21 13.26 20.86
CA GLY A 108 8.54 12.29 21.91
C GLY A 108 9.16 10.98 21.38
N THR A 109 10.30 10.57 21.94
CA THR A 109 10.90 9.23 21.86
C THR A 109 9.84 8.14 22.10
N GLY A 110 9.40 7.48 21.02
CA GLY A 110 8.19 6.64 21.00
C GLY A 110 8.40 5.20 21.42
N GLU A 111 8.25 4.92 22.72
CA GLU A 111 7.86 3.59 23.20
C GLU A 111 6.32 3.53 23.31
N GLY A 112 5.65 3.05 22.24
CA GLY A 112 4.18 2.89 22.24
C GLY A 112 3.46 2.92 20.88
N GLY A 113 4.15 2.59 19.78
CA GLY A 113 3.59 2.67 18.43
C GLY A 113 2.60 1.57 18.05
N GLY A 114 1.78 1.83 17.03
CA GLY A 114 0.92 0.83 16.37
C GLY A 114 1.56 0.22 15.12
N SER A 115 0.99 -0.88 14.63
CA SER A 115 1.42 -1.53 13.38
C SER A 115 0.25 -1.76 12.43
N ILE A 116 0.51 -1.64 11.13
CA ILE A 116 -0.47 -1.87 10.07
C ILE A 116 0.21 -2.56 8.88
N GLU A 117 -0.50 -3.42 8.18
CA GLU A 117 -0.05 -3.94 6.89
C GLU A 117 -0.96 -3.40 5.78
N ILE A 118 -0.35 -2.89 4.72
CA ILE A 118 -1.02 -2.23 3.60
C ILE A 118 -0.71 -3.00 2.32
N ALA A 119 -1.71 -3.62 1.74
CA ALA A 119 -1.65 -4.27 0.44
C ALA A 119 -2.02 -3.27 -0.66
N VAL A 120 -1.05 -3.01 -1.55
CA VAL A 120 -1.18 -2.03 -2.62
C VAL A 120 -0.78 -2.65 -3.95
N MET A 121 -1.33 -2.17 -5.07
CA MET A 121 -0.91 -2.65 -6.39
C MET A 121 0.53 -2.21 -6.68
N PRO A 122 1.32 -2.96 -7.48
CA PRO A 122 2.73 -2.63 -7.73
C PRO A 122 2.97 -1.25 -8.32
N LEU A 123 2.01 -0.73 -9.10
CA LEU A 123 2.10 0.59 -9.70
C LEU A 123 1.94 1.72 -8.67
N ASP A 124 1.18 1.47 -7.61
CA ASP A 124 0.88 2.41 -6.55
C ASP A 124 1.87 2.27 -5.36
N LEU A 125 2.81 1.32 -5.43
CA LEU A 125 3.78 1.03 -4.36
C LEU A 125 4.72 2.21 -4.11
N GLN A 126 5.24 2.83 -5.18
CA GLN A 126 6.14 3.97 -5.08
C GLN A 126 5.47 5.13 -4.32
N GLU A 127 4.25 5.48 -4.72
CA GLU A 127 3.46 6.53 -4.09
C GLU A 127 3.18 6.23 -2.61
N LEU A 128 2.93 4.96 -2.27
CA LEU A 128 2.75 4.55 -0.87
C LEU A 128 4.04 4.69 -0.06
N LEU A 129 5.19 4.35 -0.62
CA LEU A 129 6.49 4.49 0.05
C LEU A 129 6.92 5.96 0.18
N GLU A 130 6.45 6.85 -0.69
CA GLU A 130 6.61 8.29 -0.51
C GLU A 130 5.74 8.81 0.66
N ALA A 131 4.52 8.29 0.80
CA ALA A 131 3.63 8.63 1.91
C ALA A 131 4.07 8.02 3.26
N VAL A 132 4.69 6.84 3.23
CA VAL A 132 5.17 6.10 4.40
C VAL A 132 6.61 5.62 4.13
N PRO A 133 7.61 6.50 4.30
CA PRO A 133 9.01 6.20 3.98
C PRO A 133 9.54 4.97 4.71
N GLN A 134 10.54 4.32 4.11
CA GLN A 134 11.23 3.21 4.78
C GLN A 134 11.80 3.69 6.12
N ALA A 135 11.73 2.84 7.14
CA ALA A 135 12.49 3.04 8.35
C ALA A 135 13.98 3.05 7.97
N GLU A 136 14.72 4.05 8.45
CA GLU A 136 16.17 4.02 8.33
C GLU A 136 16.65 2.80 9.12
N THR A 137 17.14 1.80 8.39
CA THR A 137 17.96 0.77 8.99
C THR A 137 19.26 1.46 9.34
N ASP A 138 19.42 1.81 10.62
CA ASP A 138 20.74 2.18 11.14
C ASP A 138 21.66 1.00 10.81
N ALA A 139 22.52 1.18 9.80
CA ALA A 139 23.50 0.18 9.44
C ALA A 139 24.55 0.16 10.56
N PRO A 140 24.94 -1.03 11.06
CA PRO A 140 25.97 -1.13 12.09
C PRO A 140 27.34 -0.64 11.61
#